data_AF-A0A354K6G5-F1
#
_entry.id   AF-A0A354K6G5-F1
#
_cell.length_a   1.000
_cell.length_b   1.000
_cell.length_c   1.000
_cell.angle_alpha   90.00
_cell.angle_beta   90.00
_cell.angle_gamma   90.00
#
_symmetry.space_group_name_H-M   'P 1'
#
loop_
_entity.id
_entity.type
_entity.pdbx_description
1 polymer ?
#
loop_
_entity_poly.entity_id
_entity_poly.type
_entity_poly.pdbx_seq_one_letter_code
_entity_poly.pdbx_strand_id
1 'polypeptide(L)'
;MVLHIAPDAEVGAMFKVRAVPEILADGSGNSMSAKRVTAAFTPNAPLQRTLSSESLIITPKMTYQLSLSPNPPAGSCKWSSTDPDIISVSADGEIQPLHAGQATISVSCETLDYHCLVTAYLRGDIDDNLSVDLDDALIALQAYTNEVVLHKEPQLTAVQILAADIDRSAEVTLEDALSILRYYSMILRSQTPYWDDELPAESNS
;
A
#
# COMPACT_ATOMS: atom_id res chain seq x y z
N MET A 1 -45.23 20.10 2.49
CA MET A 1 -44.05 20.30 3.35
C MET A 1 -42.84 20.00 2.50
N VAL A 2 -42.09 21.02 2.08
CA VAL A 2 -40.89 20.85 1.24
C VAL A 2 -39.69 21.06 2.14
N LEU A 3 -38.88 20.01 2.31
CA LEU A 3 -37.63 20.06 3.05
C LEU A 3 -36.63 20.85 2.18
N HIS A 4 -36.18 22.00 2.65
CA HIS A 4 -35.09 22.73 2.00
C HIS A 4 -33.79 22.28 2.66
N ILE A 5 -32.90 21.68 1.88
CA ILE A 5 -31.52 21.42 2.30
C ILE A 5 -30.76 22.74 2.14
N ALA A 6 -29.94 23.10 3.12
CA ALA A 6 -29.14 24.32 3.05
C ALA A 6 -28.17 24.25 1.85
N PRO A 7 -27.97 25.35 1.11
CA PRO A 7 -27.19 25.34 -0.13
C PRO A 7 -25.70 25.00 0.06
N ASP A 8 -25.22 25.00 1.31
CA ASP A 8 -23.87 24.63 1.73
C ASP A 8 -23.74 23.16 2.18
N ALA A 9 -24.81 22.37 2.10
CA ALA A 9 -24.74 20.94 2.42
C ALA A 9 -23.91 20.17 1.38
N GLU A 10 -22.90 19.44 1.82
CA GLU A 10 -22.07 18.60 0.95
C GLU A 10 -22.90 17.47 0.32
N VAL A 11 -22.70 17.27 -0.99
CA VAL A 11 -23.36 16.21 -1.76
C VAL A 11 -22.90 14.84 -1.24
N GLY A 12 -23.85 14.03 -0.76
CA GLY A 12 -23.58 12.66 -0.26
C GLY A 12 -23.50 12.52 1.26
N ALA A 13 -23.55 13.61 2.02
CA ALA A 13 -23.56 13.56 3.47
C ALA A 13 -24.86 12.91 4.00
N MET A 14 -24.73 11.92 4.89
CA MET A 14 -25.85 11.39 5.66
C MET A 14 -26.13 12.28 6.87
N PHE A 15 -27.39 12.61 7.12
CA PHE A 15 -27.81 13.49 8.21
C PHE A 15 -28.79 12.79 9.15
N LYS A 16 -28.64 13.00 10.46
CA LYS A 16 -29.68 12.64 11.43
C LYS A 16 -30.76 13.72 11.46
N VAL A 17 -32.03 13.31 11.35
CA VAL A 17 -33.19 14.22 11.48
C VAL A 17 -33.77 14.11 12.89
N ARG A 18 -33.82 15.24 13.61
CA ARG A 18 -34.53 15.36 14.90
C ARG A 18 -35.70 16.33 14.76
N ALA A 19 -36.92 15.87 15.00
CA ALA A 19 -38.10 16.73 15.10
C ALA A 19 -38.28 17.20 16.55
N VAL A 20 -38.36 18.52 16.77
CA VAL A 20 -38.67 19.10 18.08
C VAL A 20 -40.02 19.81 17.99
N PRO A 21 -41.05 19.39 18.76
CA PRO A 21 -42.29 20.13 18.83
C PRO A 21 -42.14 21.34 19.76
N GLU A 22 -42.50 22.53 19.31
CA GLU A 22 -42.60 23.74 20.13
C GLU A 22 -44.08 24.12 20.29
N ILE A 23 -44.53 24.34 21.54
CA ILE A 23 -45.89 24.81 21.84
C ILE A 23 -45.81 26.32 22.08
N LEU A 24 -46.50 27.10 21.24
CA LEU A 24 -46.62 28.55 21.42
C LEU A 24 -47.98 28.88 22.05
N ALA A 25 -47.98 29.66 23.12
CA ALA A 25 -49.19 30.20 23.73
C ALA A 25 -49.43 31.62 23.18
N ASP A 26 -50.66 31.93 22.77
CA ASP A 26 -51.02 33.22 22.15
C ASP A 26 -51.22 34.37 23.16
N GLY A 27 -50.75 34.22 24.39
CA GLY A 27 -50.94 35.20 25.47
C GLY A 27 -52.40 35.34 25.95
N SER A 28 -53.36 34.59 25.39
CA SER A 28 -54.78 34.62 25.76
C SER A 28 -55.30 33.32 26.40
N GLY A 29 -54.45 32.29 26.50
CA GLY A 29 -54.79 31.00 27.09
C GLY A 29 -55.45 30.00 26.13
N ASN A 30 -55.58 30.34 24.84
CA ASN A 30 -56.04 29.40 23.81
C ASN A 30 -54.86 28.74 23.08
N SER A 31 -54.97 27.43 22.84
CA SER A 31 -53.95 26.64 22.13
C SER A 31 -54.13 26.77 20.61
N MET A 32 -53.40 27.69 19.99
CA MET A 32 -53.27 27.76 18.54
C MET A 32 -52.20 26.74 18.09
N SER A 33 -52.62 25.65 17.47
CA SER A 33 -51.72 24.55 17.04
C SER A 33 -50.92 24.87 15.76
N ALA A 34 -50.21 26.00 15.71
CA ALA A 34 -49.20 26.22 14.68
C ALA A 34 -47.93 25.43 15.04
N LYS A 35 -47.89 24.14 14.65
CA LYS A 35 -46.72 23.27 14.84
C LYS A 35 -45.63 23.64 13.83
N ARG A 36 -44.62 24.43 14.25
CA ARG A 36 -43.35 24.49 13.50
C ARG A 36 -42.55 23.24 13.82
N VAL A 37 -42.11 22.53 12.78
CA VAL A 37 -41.13 21.44 12.88
C VAL A 37 -39.84 21.98 12.31
N THR A 38 -38.85 22.22 13.16
CA THR A 38 -37.50 22.55 12.73
C THR A 38 -36.72 21.24 12.63
N ALA A 39 -36.25 20.88 11.43
CA ALA A 39 -35.30 19.80 11.24
C ALA A 39 -33.89 20.40 11.31
N ALA A 40 -33.11 19.99 12.30
CA ALA A 40 -31.67 20.25 12.32
C ALA A 40 -30.96 19.08 11.64
N PHE A 41 -30.03 19.39 10.75
CA PHE A 41 -29.17 18.43 10.09
C PHE A 41 -27.76 18.59 10.65
N THR A 42 -27.23 17.53 11.26
CA THR A 42 -25.80 17.45 11.59
C THR A 42 -25.15 16.50 10.60
N PRO A 43 -24.15 16.94 9.81
CA PRO A 43 -23.35 16.02 9.01
C PRO A 43 -22.81 14.92 9.92
N ASN A 44 -22.95 13.66 9.52
CA ASN A 44 -22.20 12.60 10.18
C ASN A 44 -20.70 12.87 9.95
N ALA A 45 -19.88 12.68 10.98
CA ALA A 45 -18.44 12.68 10.79
C ALA A 45 -18.07 11.65 9.70
N PRO A 46 -17.09 11.94 8.81
CA PRO A 46 -16.68 10.99 7.79
C PRO A 46 -16.27 9.68 8.45
N LEU A 47 -16.72 8.58 7.88
CA LEU A 47 -16.46 7.26 8.43
C LEU A 47 -14.98 6.94 8.24
N GLN A 48 -14.20 7.02 9.33
CA GLN A 48 -12.79 6.65 9.29
C GLN A 48 -12.64 5.17 8.95
N ARG A 49 -11.66 4.88 8.09
CA ARG A 49 -11.23 3.53 7.71
C ARG A 49 -9.75 3.35 7.99
N THR A 50 -9.33 2.10 7.97
CA THR A 50 -7.94 1.68 8.09
C THR A 50 -7.57 0.88 6.85
N LEU A 51 -6.42 1.20 6.26
CA LEU A 51 -5.86 0.45 5.14
C LEU A 51 -5.20 -0.83 5.65
N SER A 52 -5.30 -1.93 4.92
CA SER A 52 -4.77 -3.22 5.32
C SER A 52 -3.26 -3.24 5.52
N SER A 53 -2.54 -2.34 4.85
CA SER A 53 -1.13 -2.05 5.13
C SER A 53 -0.75 -0.63 4.70
N GLU A 54 0.15 0.00 5.44
CA GLU A 54 0.75 1.30 5.09
C GLU A 54 2.07 1.13 4.32
N SER A 55 2.70 -0.04 4.40
CA SER A 55 3.88 -0.38 3.61
C SER A 55 3.93 -1.86 3.26
N LEU A 56 4.40 -2.19 2.07
CA LEU A 56 4.49 -3.57 1.59
C LEU A 56 5.79 -3.78 0.82
N ILE A 57 6.38 -4.95 1.04
CA ILE A 57 7.45 -5.49 0.21
C ILE A 57 6.86 -6.69 -0.53
N ILE A 58 6.90 -6.67 -1.87
CA ILE A 58 6.29 -7.71 -2.71
C ILE A 58 7.25 -8.12 -3.82
N THR A 59 7.20 -9.39 -4.21
CA THR A 59 7.97 -9.88 -5.37
C THR A 59 7.25 -9.51 -6.67
N PRO A 60 7.97 -9.05 -7.71
CA PRO A 60 7.40 -8.85 -9.04
C PRO A 60 6.59 -10.06 -9.51
N LYS A 61 5.51 -9.80 -10.27
CA LYS A 61 4.52 -10.79 -10.75
C LYS A 61 3.64 -11.47 -9.69
N MET A 62 3.83 -11.22 -8.39
CA MET A 62 2.88 -11.65 -7.35
C MET A 62 1.88 -10.52 -7.06
N THR A 63 0.57 -10.81 -7.15
CA THR A 63 -0.45 -9.80 -6.83
C THR A 63 -0.72 -9.73 -5.33
N TYR A 64 -1.17 -8.57 -4.87
CA TYR A 64 -1.53 -8.33 -3.48
C TYR A 64 -2.83 -7.51 -3.38
N GLN A 65 -3.78 -7.95 -2.56
CA GLN A 65 -5.04 -7.24 -2.35
C GLN A 65 -4.91 -6.24 -1.19
N LEU A 66 -4.94 -4.94 -1.48
CA LEU A 66 -5.20 -3.93 -0.45
C LEU A 66 -6.70 -3.84 -0.18
N SER A 67 -7.06 -3.62 1.09
CA SER A 67 -8.45 -3.43 1.49
C SER A 67 -8.56 -2.37 2.57
N LEU A 68 -9.75 -1.76 2.66
CA LEU A 68 -10.09 -0.80 3.71
C LEU A 68 -11.05 -1.45 4.70
N SER A 69 -10.87 -1.17 5.99
CA SER A 69 -11.77 -1.61 7.06
C SER A 69 -12.34 -0.40 7.81
N PRO A 70 -13.67 -0.25 7.94
CA PRO A 70 -14.71 -1.09 7.35
C PRO A 70 -14.73 -1.02 5.81
N ASN A 71 -15.16 -2.11 5.18
CA ASN A 71 -15.17 -2.22 3.72
C ASN A 71 -16.07 -1.14 3.09
N PRO A 72 -15.56 -0.33 2.15
CA PRO A 72 -16.38 0.63 1.43
C PRO A 72 -17.37 -0.07 0.49
N PRO A 73 -18.50 0.58 0.15
CA PRO A 73 -19.34 0.15 -0.96
C PRO A 73 -18.53 0.02 -2.26
N ALA A 74 -18.86 -0.96 -3.09
CA ALA A 74 -18.17 -1.16 -4.37
C ALA A 74 -18.22 0.12 -5.23
N GLY A 75 -17.06 0.53 -5.77
CA GLY A 75 -16.93 1.72 -6.61
C GLY A 75 -17.02 3.07 -5.88
N SER A 76 -17.16 3.11 -4.55
CA SER A 76 -17.18 4.37 -3.80
C SER A 76 -15.80 4.96 -3.56
N CYS A 77 -14.74 4.22 -3.88
CA CYS A 77 -13.36 4.64 -3.70
C CYS A 77 -12.61 4.56 -5.03
N LYS A 78 -11.58 5.41 -5.16
CA LYS A 78 -10.71 5.46 -6.34
C LYS A 78 -9.30 5.09 -5.93
N TRP A 79 -8.75 4.07 -6.60
CA TRP A 79 -7.37 3.63 -6.42
C TRP A 79 -6.48 4.23 -7.51
N SER A 80 -5.23 4.52 -7.17
CA SER A 80 -4.22 5.02 -8.10
C SER A 80 -2.82 4.66 -7.64
N SER A 81 -1.88 4.61 -8.58
CA SER A 81 -0.45 4.45 -8.32
C SER A 81 0.30 5.68 -8.79
N THR A 82 1.35 6.07 -8.07
CA THR A 82 2.28 7.12 -8.53
C THR A 82 3.10 6.68 -9.73
N ASP A 83 3.31 5.38 -9.92
CA ASP A 83 4.03 4.80 -11.05
C ASP A 83 3.39 3.46 -11.48
N PRO A 84 2.36 3.51 -12.34
CA PRO A 84 1.63 2.31 -12.76
C PRO A 84 2.44 1.39 -13.68
N ASP A 85 3.54 1.87 -14.28
CA ASP A 85 4.42 1.05 -15.11
C ASP A 85 5.34 0.17 -14.26
N ILE A 86 5.66 0.60 -13.03
CA ILE A 86 6.38 -0.20 -12.03
C ILE A 86 5.41 -1.05 -11.19
N ILE A 87 4.42 -0.42 -10.57
CA ILE A 87 3.42 -1.09 -9.72
C ILE A 87 2.04 -0.55 -10.08
N SER A 88 1.22 -1.39 -10.70
CA SER A 88 -0.16 -1.06 -11.06
C SER A 88 -1.14 -1.43 -9.96
N VAL A 89 -2.32 -0.80 -9.95
CA VAL A 89 -3.42 -1.13 -9.03
C VAL A 89 -4.75 -1.12 -9.79
N SER A 90 -5.59 -2.13 -9.52
CA SER A 90 -6.92 -2.25 -10.10
C SER A 90 -7.94 -1.34 -9.40
N ALA A 91 -9.14 -1.22 -9.98
CA ALA A 91 -10.24 -0.44 -9.39
C ALA A 91 -10.75 -1.01 -8.04
N ASP A 92 -10.43 -2.27 -7.75
CA ASP A 92 -10.82 -2.96 -6.52
C ASP A 92 -9.67 -3.06 -5.51
N GLY A 93 -8.51 -2.44 -5.78
CA GLY A 93 -7.36 -2.41 -4.87
C GLY A 93 -6.42 -3.61 -4.98
N GLU A 94 -6.52 -4.41 -6.05
CA GLU A 94 -5.53 -5.45 -6.36
C GLU A 94 -4.28 -4.79 -6.97
N ILE A 95 -3.15 -4.95 -6.31
CA ILE A 95 -1.84 -4.45 -6.75
C ILE A 95 -1.14 -5.52 -7.58
N GLN A 96 -0.53 -5.11 -8.69
CA GLN A 96 0.35 -5.94 -9.48
C GLN A 96 1.71 -5.24 -9.69
N PRO A 97 2.80 -5.75 -9.08
CA PRO A 97 4.16 -5.30 -9.35
C PRO A 97 4.64 -5.88 -10.69
N LEU A 98 5.06 -4.99 -11.58
CA LEU A 98 5.52 -5.33 -12.93
C LEU A 98 7.05 -5.39 -13.00
N HIS A 99 7.71 -4.46 -12.32
CA HIS A 99 9.16 -4.29 -12.28
C HIS A 99 9.66 -4.04 -10.85
N ALA A 100 10.95 -4.22 -10.61
CA ALA A 100 11.59 -3.74 -9.41
C ALA A 100 11.48 -2.21 -9.32
N GLY A 101 11.05 -1.70 -8.16
CA GLY A 101 10.91 -0.28 -7.94
C GLY A 101 9.99 0.03 -6.76
N GLN A 102 9.66 1.31 -6.62
CA GLN A 102 8.82 1.78 -5.53
C GLN A 102 7.72 2.68 -6.08
N ALA A 103 6.49 2.48 -5.59
CA ALA A 103 5.36 3.34 -5.89
C ALA A 103 4.47 3.50 -4.66
N THR A 104 3.80 4.64 -4.55
CA THR A 104 2.77 4.85 -3.54
C THR A 104 1.42 4.57 -4.14
N ILE A 105 0.72 3.58 -3.59
CA ILE A 105 -0.68 3.32 -3.90
C ILE A 105 -1.55 4.23 -3.04
N SER A 106 -2.43 4.99 -3.68
CA SER A 106 -3.35 5.92 -3.03
C SER A 106 -4.78 5.49 -3.25
N VAL A 107 -5.60 5.50 -2.19
CA VAL A 107 -7.04 5.28 -2.27
C VAL A 107 -7.80 6.43 -1.65
N SER A 108 -8.66 7.07 -2.46
CA SER A 108 -9.52 8.16 -2.06
C SER A 108 -10.94 7.65 -1.88
N CYS A 109 -11.51 7.81 -0.69
CA CYS A 109 -12.89 7.45 -0.35
C CYS A 109 -13.57 8.65 0.30
N GLU A 110 -14.66 9.14 -0.30
CA GLU A 110 -15.36 10.34 0.18
C GLU A 110 -14.39 11.55 0.29
N THR A 111 -14.05 11.98 1.50
CA THR A 111 -13.12 13.09 1.79
C THR A 111 -11.80 12.62 2.44
N LEU A 112 -11.58 11.32 2.54
CA LEU A 112 -10.41 10.72 3.17
C LEU A 112 -9.52 10.03 2.13
N ASP A 113 -8.21 10.25 2.28
CA ASP A 113 -7.18 9.62 1.48
C ASP A 113 -6.34 8.67 2.36
N TYR A 114 -5.95 7.54 1.77
CA TYR A 114 -5.07 6.57 2.38
C TYR A 114 -3.94 6.22 1.43
N HIS A 115 -2.77 5.91 1.98
CA HIS A 115 -1.58 5.64 1.20
C HIS A 115 -0.88 4.36 1.69
N CYS A 116 -0.37 3.58 0.74
CA CYS A 116 0.50 2.45 0.99
C CYS A 116 1.78 2.61 0.16
N LEU A 117 2.93 2.62 0.82
CA LEU A 117 4.22 2.57 0.15
C LEU A 117 4.53 1.14 -0.26
N VAL A 118 4.62 0.88 -1.56
CA VAL A 118 4.89 -0.46 -2.07
C VAL A 118 6.28 -0.47 -2.68
N THR A 119 7.13 -1.36 -2.18
CA THR A 119 8.45 -1.64 -2.74
C THR A 119 8.40 -3.03 -3.37
N ALA A 120 8.64 -3.11 -4.68
CA ALA A 120 8.69 -4.34 -5.43
C ALA A 120 10.14 -4.70 -5.75
N TYR A 121 10.57 -5.92 -5.44
CA TYR A 121 11.84 -6.48 -5.90
C TYR A 121 11.87 -7.99 -5.71
N LEU A 122 12.69 -8.67 -6.51
CA LEU A 122 13.04 -10.07 -6.28
C LEU A 122 14.38 -10.10 -5.55
N ARG A 123 14.42 -10.72 -4.37
CA ARG A 123 15.66 -10.88 -3.60
C ARG A 123 16.69 -11.64 -4.45
N GLY A 124 17.88 -11.07 -4.58
CA GLY A 124 18.97 -11.59 -5.42
C GLY A 124 18.94 -11.19 -6.89
N ASP A 125 17.88 -10.57 -7.40
CA ASP A 125 17.74 -10.07 -8.78
C ASP A 125 17.97 -8.56 -8.79
N ILE A 126 19.21 -8.16 -9.06
CA ILE A 126 19.68 -6.79 -8.94
C ILE A 126 19.53 -6.03 -10.26
N ASP A 127 19.52 -6.74 -11.39
CA ASP A 127 19.35 -6.12 -12.71
C ASP A 127 17.89 -6.07 -13.21
N ASP A 128 16.93 -6.54 -12.40
CA ASP A 128 15.47 -6.57 -12.66
C ASP A 128 15.11 -7.38 -13.92
N ASN A 129 15.83 -8.47 -14.16
CA ASN A 129 15.58 -9.36 -15.29
C ASN A 129 14.70 -10.59 -14.91
N LEU A 130 14.30 -10.69 -13.63
CA LEU A 130 13.50 -11.77 -13.05
C LEU A 130 14.20 -13.14 -12.99
N SER A 131 15.52 -13.11 -13.06
CA SER A 131 16.45 -14.22 -12.84
C SER A 131 17.34 -13.86 -11.66
N VAL A 132 17.84 -14.87 -10.97
CA VAL A 132 18.89 -14.71 -9.95
C VAL A 132 20.07 -15.52 -10.43
N ASP A 133 21.07 -14.83 -10.98
CA ASP A 133 22.18 -15.48 -11.67
C ASP A 133 23.56 -14.83 -11.44
N LEU A 134 24.48 -15.05 -12.38
CA LEU A 134 25.87 -14.62 -12.25
C LEU A 134 26.00 -13.10 -12.43
N ASP A 135 25.14 -12.49 -13.24
CA ASP A 135 25.20 -11.05 -13.49
C ASP A 135 24.85 -10.28 -12.21
N ASP A 136 23.88 -10.77 -11.43
CA ASP A 136 23.56 -10.24 -10.10
C ASP A 136 24.74 -10.35 -9.13
N ALA A 137 25.36 -11.52 -9.03
CA ALA A 137 26.51 -11.72 -8.15
C ALA A 137 27.68 -10.77 -8.53
N LEU A 138 27.88 -10.52 -9.83
CA LEU A 138 28.87 -9.56 -10.32
C LEU A 138 28.51 -8.14 -9.95
N ILE A 139 27.24 -7.74 -10.06
CA ILE A 139 26.76 -6.41 -9.67
C ILE A 139 26.96 -6.17 -8.17
N ALA A 140 26.58 -7.12 -7.31
CA ALA A 140 26.81 -7.04 -5.86
C ALA A 140 28.31 -6.90 -5.53
N LEU A 141 29.17 -7.70 -6.17
CA LEU A 141 30.62 -7.62 -5.98
C LEU A 141 31.21 -6.29 -6.46
N GLN A 142 30.72 -5.75 -7.58
CA GLN A 142 31.11 -4.44 -8.09
C GLN A 142 30.67 -3.31 -7.14
N ALA A 143 29.46 -3.39 -6.59
CA ALA A 143 28.96 -2.44 -5.61
C ALA A 143 29.83 -2.42 -4.35
N TYR A 144 30.10 -3.59 -3.76
CA TYR A 144 31.01 -3.74 -2.63
C TYR A 144 32.41 -3.17 -2.93
N THR A 145 32.96 -3.46 -4.11
CA THR A 145 34.27 -2.95 -4.52
C THR A 145 34.28 -1.43 -4.63
N ASN A 146 33.23 -0.84 -5.23
CA ASN A 146 33.12 0.61 -5.36
C ASN A 146 33.06 1.29 -3.98
N GLU A 147 32.25 0.77 -3.08
CA GLU A 147 32.05 1.35 -1.76
C GLU A 147 33.26 1.15 -0.84
N VAL A 148 33.65 -0.10 -0.61
CA VAL A 148 34.63 -0.44 0.42
C VAL A 148 36.07 -0.26 -0.06
N VAL A 149 36.36 -0.68 -1.29
CA VAL A 149 37.73 -0.68 -1.82
C VAL A 149 38.09 0.66 -2.47
N LEU A 150 37.14 1.25 -3.20
CA LEU A 150 37.38 2.49 -3.96
C LEU A 150 36.85 3.75 -3.26
N HIS A 151 36.10 3.62 -2.16
CA HIS A 151 35.47 4.74 -1.43
C HIS A 151 34.60 5.62 -2.34
N LYS A 152 33.79 4.98 -3.18
CA LYS A 152 32.84 5.61 -4.11
C LYS A 152 31.42 5.16 -3.79
N GLU A 153 30.46 6.00 -4.12
CA GLU A 153 29.05 5.64 -4.03
C GLU A 153 28.75 4.38 -4.86
N PRO A 154 28.09 3.36 -4.28
CA PRO A 154 27.60 2.23 -5.02
C PRO A 154 26.63 2.73 -6.10
N GLN A 155 26.86 2.33 -7.35
CA GLN A 155 26.05 2.76 -8.50
C GLN A 155 24.75 1.96 -8.58
N LEU A 156 24.07 1.76 -7.44
CA LEU A 156 22.83 1.03 -7.30
C LEU A 156 21.71 1.96 -6.85
N THR A 157 20.50 1.70 -7.34
CA THR A 157 19.30 2.33 -6.78
C THR A 157 18.98 1.75 -5.39
N ALA A 158 18.13 2.44 -4.61
CA ALA A 158 17.73 1.95 -3.29
C ALA A 158 17.06 0.55 -3.34
N VAL A 159 16.28 0.28 -4.39
CA VAL A 159 15.62 -1.03 -4.55
C VAL A 159 16.62 -2.11 -4.94
N GLN A 160 17.62 -1.77 -5.76
CA GLN A 160 18.71 -2.69 -6.08
C GLN A 160 19.57 -3.01 -4.86
N ILE A 161 19.77 -2.05 -3.95
CA ILE A 161 20.42 -2.32 -2.66
C ILE A 161 19.60 -3.33 -1.85
N LEU A 162 18.27 -3.19 -1.79
CA LEU A 162 17.41 -4.16 -1.09
C LEU A 162 17.40 -5.55 -1.74
N ALA A 163 17.52 -5.63 -3.07
CA ALA A 163 17.64 -6.89 -3.79
C ALA A 163 19.01 -7.54 -3.56
N ALA A 164 20.06 -6.73 -3.50
CA ALA A 164 21.44 -7.17 -3.29
C ALA A 164 21.74 -7.55 -1.85
N ASP A 165 21.12 -6.89 -0.87
CA ASP A 165 21.24 -7.17 0.57
C ASP A 165 20.46 -8.45 0.90
N ILE A 166 21.15 -9.59 0.77
CA ILE A 166 20.57 -10.89 1.00
C ILE A 166 20.33 -11.02 2.50
N ASP A 167 21.32 -10.81 3.35
CA ASP A 167 21.18 -11.07 4.79
C ASP A 167 20.35 -10.03 5.57
N ARG A 168 19.91 -8.95 4.90
CA ARG A 168 19.12 -7.84 5.44
C ARG A 168 19.88 -7.04 6.50
N SER A 169 21.20 -6.97 6.36
CA SER A 169 22.07 -6.16 7.21
C SER A 169 22.01 -4.66 6.91
N ALA A 170 21.35 -4.27 5.81
CA ALA A 170 21.35 -2.95 5.20
C ALA A 170 22.68 -2.55 4.54
N GLU A 171 23.61 -3.48 4.36
CA GLU A 171 24.87 -3.29 3.66
C GLU A 171 25.01 -4.30 2.52
N VAL A 172 25.58 -3.90 1.38
CA VAL A 172 25.89 -4.83 0.29
C VAL A 172 27.32 -5.31 0.43
N THR A 173 27.49 -6.57 0.81
CA THR A 173 28.78 -7.16 1.17
C THR A 173 29.23 -8.27 0.22
N LEU A 174 30.44 -8.79 0.46
CA LEU A 174 30.90 -10.01 -0.22
C LEU A 174 30.07 -11.24 0.15
N GLU A 175 29.48 -11.28 1.34
CA GLU A 175 28.64 -12.40 1.78
C GLU A 175 27.36 -12.48 0.96
N ASP A 176 26.79 -11.34 0.60
CA ASP A 176 25.64 -11.24 -0.29
C ASP A 176 25.95 -11.74 -1.70
N ALA A 177 27.06 -11.26 -2.28
CA ALA A 177 27.51 -11.71 -3.60
C ALA A 177 27.77 -13.23 -3.62
N LEU A 178 28.36 -13.78 -2.55
CA LEU A 178 28.56 -15.22 -2.39
C LEU A 178 27.23 -15.97 -2.23
N SER A 179 26.26 -15.40 -1.53
CA SER A 179 24.93 -15.97 -1.35
C SER A 179 24.17 -16.07 -2.67
N ILE A 180 24.21 -15.01 -3.49
CA ILE A 180 23.62 -15.01 -4.84
C ILE A 180 24.29 -16.09 -5.71
N LEU A 181 25.62 -16.18 -5.68
CA LEU A 181 26.35 -17.20 -6.43
C LEU A 181 25.98 -18.62 -5.98
N ARG A 182 25.81 -18.85 -4.67
CA ARG A 182 25.35 -20.14 -4.12
C ARG A 182 23.95 -20.47 -4.61
N TYR A 183 23.02 -19.52 -4.51
CA TYR A 183 21.65 -19.65 -5.00
C TYR A 183 21.62 -20.04 -6.49
N TYR A 184 22.35 -19.29 -7.33
CA TYR A 184 22.47 -19.60 -8.75
C TYR A 184 23.11 -20.98 -9.00
N SER A 185 24.09 -21.38 -8.20
CA SER A 185 24.70 -22.71 -8.29
C SER A 185 23.72 -23.85 -7.98
N MET A 186 22.70 -23.62 -7.14
CA MET A 186 21.63 -24.60 -6.90
C MET A 186 20.72 -24.71 -8.11
N ILE A 187 20.35 -23.58 -8.73
CA ILE A 187 19.57 -23.55 -9.99
C ILE A 187 20.28 -24.36 -11.08
N LEU A 188 21.58 -24.13 -11.29
CA LEU A 188 22.37 -24.87 -12.28
C LEU A 188 22.43 -26.38 -12.02
N ARG A 189 22.32 -26.80 -10.76
CA ARG A 189 22.23 -28.20 -10.35
C ARG A 189 20.80 -28.76 -10.35
N SER A 190 19.83 -27.96 -10.80
CA SER A 190 18.39 -28.29 -10.73
C SER A 190 17.92 -28.63 -9.31
N GLN A 191 18.54 -28.03 -8.31
CA GLN A 191 18.11 -28.10 -6.92
C GLN A 191 17.11 -26.98 -6.63
N THR A 192 16.24 -27.17 -5.64
CA THR A 192 15.40 -26.09 -5.11
C THR A 192 16.31 -25.07 -4.43
N PRO A 193 16.43 -23.83 -4.95
CA PRO A 193 17.32 -22.85 -4.36
C PRO A 193 16.67 -22.24 -3.10
N TYR A 194 17.48 -21.82 -2.15
CA TYR A 194 17.06 -21.18 -0.90
C TYR A 194 18.15 -20.21 -0.44
N TRP A 195 17.76 -19.24 0.41
CA TRP A 195 18.69 -18.34 1.08
C TRP A 195 19.11 -18.92 2.43
N ASP A 196 20.31 -18.59 2.91
CA ASP A 196 20.88 -19.20 4.13
C ASP A 196 20.05 -18.90 5.40
N ASP A 197 19.24 -17.83 5.42
CA ASP A 197 18.27 -17.51 6.48
C ASP A 197 16.92 -18.25 6.34
N GLU A 198 16.70 -18.95 5.23
CA GLU A 198 15.47 -19.68 4.89
C GLU A 198 15.69 -21.20 4.83
N LEU A 199 16.73 -21.72 5.53
CA LEU A 199 17.11 -23.13 5.48
C LEU A 199 15.89 -24.06 5.60
N PRO A 200 15.68 -24.97 4.63
CA PRO A 200 14.61 -25.95 4.73
C PRO A 200 14.87 -26.80 5.97
N ALA A 201 13.84 -26.95 6.82
CA ALA A 201 13.93 -27.80 8.01
C ALA A 201 14.53 -29.16 7.61
N GLU A 202 15.67 -29.50 8.20
CA GLU A 202 16.38 -30.73 7.83
C GLU A 202 15.40 -31.90 7.83
N SER A 203 15.28 -32.59 6.69
CA SER A 203 14.55 -33.83 6.60
C SER A 203 15.31 -34.87 7.42
N ASN A 204 15.01 -34.93 8.71
CA ASN A 204 15.49 -35.96 9.62
C ASN A 204 15.23 -37.32 8.96
N SER A 205 16.31 -37.93 8.47
CA SER A 205 16.35 -39.28 7.91
C SER A 205 16.99 -40.22 8.91
#